data_AF-A0A7C4LGR9-F1
#
_entry.id   AF-A0A7C4LGR9-F1
#
_cell.length_a   1.000
_cell.length_b   1.000
_cell.length_c   1.000
_cell.angle_alpha   90.00
_cell.angle_beta   90.00
_cell.angle_gamma   90.00
#
_symmetry.space_group_name_H-M   'P 1'
#
loop_
_entity.id
_entity.type
_entity.pdbx_description
1 polymer ?
#
loop_
_entity_poly.entity_id
_entity_poly.type
_entity_poly.pdbx_seq_one_letter_code
_entity_poly.pdbx_strand_id
1 'polypeptide(L)' 'MDFKRLLVIALSLIVGAAVTAAVIYLGFQTTPEKFAYSNVLLLTLSVGGIAFIWLDYFLGTQFLKS' A
#
# COMPACT_ATOMS: atom_id res chain seq x y z
N MET A 1 4.28 18.78 -8.19
CA MET A 1 4.72 17.44 -7.72
C MET A 1 5.29 16.70 -8.92
N ASP A 2 6.49 16.15 -8.83
CA ASP A 2 7.12 15.39 -9.92
C ASP A 2 6.26 14.16 -10.30
N PHE A 3 6.21 13.82 -11.59
CA PHE A 3 5.53 12.62 -12.08
C PHE A 3 6.02 11.34 -11.39
N LYS A 4 7.32 11.23 -11.13
CA LYS A 4 7.88 10.08 -10.38
C LYS A 4 7.31 9.98 -8.97
N ARG A 5 7.08 11.13 -8.34
CA ARG A 5 6.52 11.21 -6.98
C ARG A 5 5.05 10.78 -6.96
N LEU A 6 4.28 11.16 -7.97
CA LEU A 6 2.91 10.67 -8.17
C LEU A 6 2.88 9.15 -8.37
N LEU A 7 3.81 8.61 -9.16
CA LEU A 7 3.92 7.16 -9.40
C LEU A 7 4.18 6.39 -8.10
N VAL A 8 5.12 6.84 -7.26
CA VAL A 8 5.39 6.19 -5.96
C VAL A 8 4.11 6.11 -5.14
N ILE A 9 3.40 7.24 -4.95
CA ILE A 9 2.17 7.27 -4.16
C ILE A 9 1.11 6.32 -4.73
N ALA A 10 0.84 6.41 -6.03
CA ALA A 10 -0.19 5.61 -6.68
C ALA A 10 0.12 4.10 -6.60
N LEU A 11 1.35 3.70 -6.96
CA LEU A 11 1.76 2.29 -6.95
C LEU A 11 1.77 1.72 -5.54
N SER A 12 2.22 2.46 -4.54
CA SER A 12 2.20 2.05 -3.14
C SER A 12 0.78 1.77 -2.65
N LEU A 13 -0.18 2.65 -2.96
CA LEU A 13 -1.58 2.45 -2.58
C LEU A 13 -2.20 1.24 -3.30
N ILE A 14 -1.90 1.06 -4.60
CA ILE A 14 -2.35 -0.10 -5.37
C ILE A 14 -1.80 -1.40 -4.76
N VAL A 15 -0.51 -1.44 -4.42
CA VAL A 15 0.11 -2.61 -3.77
C VAL A 15 -0.53 -2.88 -2.41
N GLY A 16 -0.71 -1.85 -1.59
CA GLY A 16 -1.36 -1.98 -0.28
C GLY A 16 -2.78 -2.56 -0.40
N ALA A 17 -3.59 -2.05 -1.33
CA ALA A 17 -4.95 -2.51 -1.55
C ALA A 17 -4.99 -3.93 -2.13
N ALA A 18 -4.14 -4.23 -3.11
CA ALA A 18 -4.07 -5.54 -3.76
C ALA A 18 -3.66 -6.64 -2.76
N VAL A 19 -2.64 -6.39 -1.95
CA VAL A 19 -2.19 -7.36 -0.93
C VAL A 19 -3.25 -7.51 0.16
N THR A 20 -3.87 -6.42 0.61
CA THR A 20 -4.98 -6.49 1.58
C THR A 20 -6.14 -7.34 1.05
N ALA A 21 -6.52 -7.14 -0.21
CA ALA A 21 -7.53 -7.96 -0.87
C ALA A 21 -7.09 -9.43 -0.96
N ALA A 22 -5.85 -9.72 -1.34
CA ALA A 22 -5.34 -11.08 -1.40
C ALA A 22 -5.37 -11.77 -0.04
N VAL A 23 -4.96 -11.08 1.04
CA VAL A 23 -5.02 -11.62 2.40
C VAL A 23 -6.46 -11.93 2.81
N ILE A 24 -7.41 -11.04 2.52
CA ILE A 24 -8.82 -11.23 2.89
C ILE A 24 -9.48 -12.36 2.08
N TYR A 25 -9.38 -12.31 0.74
CA TYR A 25 -10.09 -13.23 -0.14
C TYR A 25 -9.40 -14.58 -0.30
N LEU A 26 -8.07 -14.62 -0.35
CA LEU A 26 -7.33 -15.87 -0.55
C LEU A 26 -6.82 -16.45 0.76
N GLY A 27 -6.36 -15.61 1.70
CA GLY A 27 -5.85 -16.03 2.99
C GLY A 27 -6.97 -16.43 3.96
N PHE A 28 -7.88 -15.49 4.25
CA PHE A 28 -9.01 -15.72 5.16
C PHE A 28 -10.25 -16.29 4.48
N GLN A 29 -10.27 -16.36 3.15
CA GLN A 29 -11.40 -16.88 2.37
C GLN A 29 -12.74 -16.22 2.74
N THR A 30 -12.72 -14.91 2.97
CA THR A 30 -13.88 -14.15 3.44
C THR A 30 -13.98 -12.78 2.76
N THR A 31 -14.94 -11.95 3.19
CA THR A 31 -15.16 -10.61 2.65
C THR A 31 -14.67 -9.51 3.59
N PRO A 32 -14.32 -8.31 3.08
CA PRO A 32 -13.85 -7.19 3.92
C PRO A 32 -14.84 -6.75 5.00
N GLU A 33 -16.15 -6.95 4.76
CA GLU A 33 -17.24 -6.62 5.69
C GLU A 33 -17.19 -7.43 7.00
N LYS A 34 -16.44 -8.54 7.03
CA LYS A 34 -16.23 -9.35 8.24
C LYS A 34 -15.15 -8.77 9.15
N PHE A 35 -14.43 -7.74 8.71
CA PHE A 35 -13.41 -7.05 9.49
C PHE A 35 -13.86 -5.65 9.86
N ALA A 36 -13.33 -5.12 10.97
CA ALA A 36 -13.44 -3.70 11.24
C ALA A 36 -12.75 -2.91 10.12
N TYR A 37 -13.42 -1.89 9.58
CA TYR A 37 -12.87 -1.06 8.51
C TYR A 37 -11.51 -0.44 8.87
N SER A 38 -11.30 -0.13 10.14
CA SER A 38 -10.01 0.33 10.67
C SER A 38 -8.88 -0.67 10.43
N ASN A 39 -9.14 -1.97 10.54
CA ASN A 39 -8.13 -3.02 10.38
C ASN A 39 -7.79 -3.22 8.90
N VAL A 40 -8.80 -3.18 8.02
CA VAL A 40 -8.61 -3.25 6.57
C VAL A 40 -7.79 -2.06 6.08
N LEU A 41 -8.12 -0.86 6.56
CA LEU A 41 -7.37 0.36 6.25
C LEU A 41 -5.94 0.29 6.80
N LEU A 42 -5.78 -0.14 8.06
CA LEU A 42 -4.46 -0.29 8.68
C LEU A 42 -3.57 -1.22 7.87
N LEU A 43 -4.09 -2.40 7.48
CA LEU A 43 -3.32 -3.35 6.67
C LEU A 43 -2.93 -2.76 5.31
N THR A 44 -3.87 -2.07 4.65
CA THR A 44 -3.63 -1.39 3.36
C THR A 44 -2.52 -0.36 3.49
N LEU A 45 -2.57 0.49 4.52
CA LEU A 45 -1.57 1.53 4.76
C LEU A 45 -0.23 0.97 5.21
N SER A 46 -0.21 -0.09 6.02
CA SER A 46 1.02 -0.74 6.47
C SER A 46 1.77 -1.36 5.29
N VAL A 47 1.09 -2.15 4.45
CA VAL A 47 1.73 -2.76 3.28
C VAL A 47 2.07 -1.70 2.23
N GLY A 48 1.18 -0.73 2.01
CA GLY A 48 1.43 0.38 1.11
C GLY A 48 2.62 1.24 1.54
N GLY A 49 2.80 1.46 2.85
CA GLY A 49 3.95 2.16 3.41
C GLY A 49 5.28 1.41 3.17
N ILE A 50 5.28 0.08 3.32
CA ILE A 50 6.45 -0.74 2.97
C ILE A 50 6.77 -0.59 1.48
N ALA A 51 5.76 -0.71 0.62
CA ALA A 51 5.94 -0.54 -0.83
C ALA A 51 6.45 0.87 -1.18
N PHE A 52 5.96 1.90 -0.47
CA PHE A 52 6.41 3.29 -0.63
C PHE A 52 7.89 3.47 -0.35
N ILE A 53 8.40 2.90 0.74
CA ILE A 53 9.82 2.99 1.10
C ILE A 53 10.69 2.39 -0.01
N TRP A 54 10.33 1.20 -0.51
CA TRP A 54 11.08 0.54 -1.57
C TRP A 54 10.97 1.27 -2.91
N LEU A 55 9.78 1.76 -3.28
CA LEU A 55 9.59 2.50 -4.51
C LEU A 55 10.30 3.86 -4.49
N ASP A 56 10.32 4.56 -3.35
CA ASP A 56 11.09 5.80 -3.19
C ASP A 56 12.60 5.55 -3.40
N TYR A 57 13.11 4.45 -2.86
CA TYR A 57 14.49 4.03 -3.07
C TYR A 57 14.78 3.72 -4.54
N PHE A 58 13.96 2.88 -5.20
CA PHE A 58 14.22 2.47 -6.59
C PHE A 58 14.02 3.59 -7.61
N LEU A 59 13.04 4.47 -7.40
CA LEU A 59 12.75 5.58 -8.31
C LEU A 59 13.56 6.84 -7.99
N GLY A 60 14.32 6.84 -6.90
CA GLY A 60 15.20 7.92 -6.49
C GLY A 60 14.45 9.23 -6.22
N THR A 61 13.21 9.15 -5.74
CA THR A 61 12.35 10.34 -5.57
C THR A 61 12.72 11.19 -4.36
N GLN A 62 13.53 10.66 -3.43
CA GLN A 62 13.99 11.34 -2.22
C GLN A 62 12.83 11.90 -1.40
N PHE A 63 11.74 11.15 -1.24
CA PHE A 63 10.65 11.53 -0.35
C PHE A 63 11.07 11.49 1.11
N LEU A 64 11.89 10.51 1.48
CA LEU A 64 12.25 10.24 2.88
C LEU A 64 13.55 10.91 3.32
N LYS A 65 14.25 11.60 2.42
CA LYS A 65 15.47 12.36 2.73
C LYS A 65 15.12 13.84 2.78
N SER A 66 15.20 14.43 3.98
CA SER A 66 15.14 15.88 4.21
C SER A 66 16.50 16.53 4.04
#